data_AF-A0AAX0KW52-F1
#
_entry.id   AF-A0AAX0KW52-F1
#
_cell.length_a   1.000
_cell.length_b   1.000
_cell.length_c   1.000
_cell.angle_alpha   90.00
_cell.angle_beta   90.00
_cell.angle_gamma   90.00
#
_symmetry.space_group_name_H-M   'P 1'
#
loop_
_entity.id
_entity.type
_entity.pdbx_description
1 polymer ?
#
loop_
_entity_poly.entity_id
_entity_poly.type
_entity_poly.pdbx_seq_one_letter_code
_entity_poly.pdbx_strand_id
1 'polypeptide(L)'
;MRAGALLLIGLAAPLAAQAQGAGADFDPAPLESCLSSAGDPASCIGKAADNCIGDDASVPGRRACYDAERALWSDHAATALDSLRRAAAASDAAQIVAGKSPSGLQGAQLGEAEAAWARYRDAACAYGAALQGAGAEADEARCLMRKTAEHALELQDWAETLSAHGKGGTQ
;
A
#
# COMPACT_ATOMS: atom_id res chain seq x y z
N MET A 1 11.71 -53.56 23.88
CA MET A 1 12.32 -53.49 22.54
C MET A 1 11.30 -52.90 21.58
N ARG A 2 11.74 -51.91 20.77
CA ARG A 2 11.07 -51.28 19.60
C ARG A 2 10.02 -50.21 19.97
N ALA A 3 10.34 -48.92 19.88
CA ALA A 3 10.53 -48.08 18.67
C ALA A 3 9.18 -47.88 17.92
N GLY A 4 8.76 -46.67 17.54
CA GLY A 4 9.52 -45.46 17.34
C GLY A 4 8.65 -44.19 17.41
N ALA A 5 9.38 -43.09 17.50
CA ALA A 5 8.89 -41.73 17.45
C ALA A 5 8.90 -41.19 16.01
N LEU A 6 8.18 -40.07 15.84
CA LEU A 6 8.36 -39.03 14.81
C LEU A 6 7.83 -39.40 13.40
N LEU A 7 7.34 -38.48 12.56
CA LEU A 7 7.52 -37.03 12.49
C LEU A 7 6.38 -36.48 11.60
N LEU A 8 5.58 -35.53 12.11
CA LEU A 8 4.65 -34.72 11.31
C LEU A 8 5.46 -33.63 10.60
N ILE A 9 5.68 -33.76 9.29
CA ILE A 9 6.27 -32.69 8.46
C ILE A 9 5.12 -31.94 7.79
N GLY A 10 4.74 -30.81 8.39
CA GLY A 10 3.88 -29.81 7.77
C GLY A 10 4.65 -29.09 6.67
N LEU A 11 4.29 -29.34 5.42
CA LEU A 11 4.70 -28.53 4.28
C LEU A 11 3.88 -27.23 4.28
N ALA A 12 4.33 -26.24 5.05
CA ALA A 12 3.94 -24.85 4.82
C ALA A 12 4.70 -24.38 3.58
N ALA A 13 4.12 -24.59 2.40
CA ALA A 13 4.59 -23.93 1.20
C ALA A 13 4.32 -22.43 1.34
N PRO A 14 5.29 -21.55 1.06
CA PRO A 14 5.00 -20.13 0.96
C PRO A 14 4.06 -19.95 -0.24
N LEU A 15 2.84 -19.47 0.02
CA LEU A 15 2.05 -18.82 -1.02
C LEU A 15 2.82 -17.56 -1.42
N ALA A 16 3.71 -17.69 -2.41
CA ALA A 16 4.00 -16.56 -3.27
C ALA A 16 2.64 -16.19 -3.88
N ALA A 17 2.10 -15.04 -3.49
CA ALA A 17 1.00 -14.40 -4.17
C ALA A 17 1.47 -14.16 -5.61
N GLN A 18 1.22 -15.12 -6.47
CA GLN A 18 1.40 -14.97 -7.89
C GLN A 18 0.40 -13.89 -8.30
N ALA A 19 0.89 -12.74 -8.76
CA ALA A 19 0.07 -11.76 -9.45
C ALA A 19 -0.35 -12.37 -10.79
N GLN A 20 -1.34 -13.28 -10.78
CA GLN A 20 -1.92 -13.77 -12.02
C GLN A 20 -2.85 -12.68 -12.58
N GLY A 21 -2.33 -11.93 -13.54
CA GLY A 21 -3.10 -11.01 -14.36
C GLY A 21 -2.63 -9.56 -14.29
N ALA A 22 -1.34 -9.28 -14.42
CA ALA A 22 -0.99 -8.10 -15.21
C ALA A 22 -1.54 -8.36 -16.62
N GLY A 23 -2.21 -7.39 -17.24
CA GLY A 23 -2.40 -7.43 -18.69
C GLY A 23 -1.04 -7.71 -19.31
N ALA A 24 -0.97 -8.52 -20.37
CA ALA A 24 0.30 -9.00 -20.94
C ALA A 24 1.29 -7.86 -21.31
N ASP A 25 0.83 -6.62 -21.30
CA ASP A 25 1.51 -5.40 -21.72
C ASP A 25 1.65 -4.33 -20.60
N PHE A 26 1.48 -4.66 -19.31
CA PHE A 26 1.70 -3.67 -18.24
C PHE A 26 3.18 -3.28 -18.11
N ASP A 27 3.46 -1.98 -18.20
CA ASP A 27 4.79 -1.38 -18.04
C ASP A 27 4.78 -0.39 -16.86
N PRO A 28 5.62 -0.57 -15.82
CA PRO A 28 5.73 0.37 -14.70
C PRO A 28 6.45 1.69 -15.06
N ALA A 29 7.23 1.72 -16.15
CA ALA A 29 8.09 2.85 -16.49
C ALA A 29 7.39 4.22 -16.58
N PRO A 30 6.13 4.34 -17.07
CA PRO A 30 5.41 5.62 -17.08
C PRO A 30 5.20 6.21 -15.68
N LEU A 31 4.93 5.36 -14.68
CA LEU A 31 4.78 5.81 -13.29
C LEU A 31 6.14 6.26 -12.74
N GLU A 32 7.18 5.43 -12.87
CA GLU A 32 8.51 5.72 -12.36
C GLU A 32 9.12 6.98 -12.97
N SER A 33 8.98 7.15 -14.29
CA SER A 33 9.44 8.35 -14.99
C SER A 33 8.67 9.59 -14.55
N CYS A 34 7.37 9.47 -14.24
CA CYS A 34 6.60 10.58 -13.70
C CYS A 34 7.08 10.95 -12.29
N LEU A 35 7.21 9.97 -11.39
CA LEU A 35 7.65 10.20 -10.01
C LEU A 35 9.03 10.85 -9.91
N SER A 36 9.94 10.54 -10.84
CA SER A 36 11.28 11.14 -10.87
C SER A 36 11.33 12.59 -11.38
N SER A 37 10.28 13.08 -12.03
CA SER A 37 10.30 14.38 -12.72
C SER A 37 9.15 15.32 -12.35
N ALA A 38 8.06 14.80 -11.75
CA ALA A 38 6.89 15.59 -11.40
C ALA A 38 7.18 16.55 -10.23
N GLY A 39 6.70 17.79 -10.35
CA GLY A 39 6.67 18.72 -9.22
C GLY A 39 5.60 18.37 -8.17
N ASP A 40 4.60 17.59 -8.56
CA ASP A 40 3.56 17.04 -7.68
C ASP A 40 3.41 15.53 -7.97
N PRO A 41 3.84 14.65 -7.06
CA PRO A 41 3.71 13.19 -7.21
C PRO A 41 2.27 12.71 -7.40
N ALA A 42 1.26 13.44 -6.91
CA ALA A 42 -0.15 13.06 -7.08
C ALA A 42 -0.58 13.11 -8.56
N SER A 43 0.12 13.87 -9.41
CA SER A 43 -0.12 13.91 -10.86
C SER A 43 0.30 12.61 -11.58
N CYS A 44 1.02 11.72 -10.90
CA CYS A 44 1.50 10.45 -11.45
C CYS A 44 0.53 9.28 -11.23
N ILE A 45 -0.53 9.48 -10.44
CA ILE A 45 -1.53 8.45 -10.15
C ILE A 45 -2.28 8.08 -11.42
N GLY A 46 -2.24 6.80 -11.78
CA GLY A 46 -2.87 6.22 -12.97
C GLY A 46 -1.98 6.16 -14.21
N LYS A 47 -0.75 6.69 -14.19
CA LYS A 47 0.07 6.82 -15.42
C LYS A 47 0.43 5.48 -16.05
N ALA A 48 0.77 4.48 -15.25
CA ALA A 48 1.13 3.16 -15.77
C ALA A 48 -0.13 2.40 -16.23
N ALA A 49 -1.22 2.50 -15.47
CA ALA A 49 -2.50 1.91 -15.81
C ALA A 49 -3.09 2.50 -17.09
N ASP A 50 -3.08 3.83 -17.24
CA ASP A 50 -3.57 4.53 -18.43
C ASP A 50 -2.76 4.15 -19.67
N ASN A 51 -1.44 3.95 -19.54
CA ASN A 51 -0.60 3.46 -20.64
C ASN A 51 -0.88 1.99 -20.99
N CYS A 52 -1.23 1.17 -20.00
CA CYS A 52 -1.62 -0.23 -20.18
C CYS A 52 -3.03 -0.37 -20.79
N ILE A 53 -3.93 0.58 -20.52
CA ILE A 53 -5.31 0.58 -21.04
C ILE A 53 -5.31 1.10 -22.47
N GLY A 54 -5.35 0.18 -23.45
CA GLY A 54 -5.62 0.52 -24.84
C GLY A 54 -7.09 0.91 -25.10
N ASP A 55 -7.36 1.51 -26.26
CA ASP A 55 -8.68 2.04 -26.64
C ASP A 55 -9.82 1.01 -26.55
N ASP A 56 -9.53 -0.25 -26.90
CA ASP A 56 -10.51 -1.35 -26.92
C ASP A 56 -10.44 -2.26 -25.69
N ALA A 57 -9.84 -1.80 -24.59
CA ALA A 57 -9.65 -2.62 -23.39
C ALA A 57 -10.98 -3.07 -22.76
N SER A 58 -11.14 -4.40 -22.63
CA SER A 58 -12.25 -5.01 -21.93
C SER A 58 -12.30 -4.62 -20.43
N VAL A 59 -13.45 -4.79 -19.78
CA VAL A 59 -13.59 -4.52 -18.32
C VAL A 59 -12.54 -5.29 -17.51
N PRO A 60 -12.31 -6.61 -17.72
CA PRO A 60 -11.24 -7.33 -17.03
C PRO A 60 -9.84 -6.78 -17.36
N GLY A 61 -9.59 -6.35 -18.61
CA GLY A 61 -8.32 -5.76 -19.02
C GLY A 61 -8.02 -4.45 -18.28
N ARG A 62 -9.01 -3.55 -18.18
CA ARG A 62 -8.87 -2.32 -17.40
C ARG A 62 -8.64 -2.58 -15.92
N ARG A 63 -9.40 -3.53 -15.34
CA ARG A 63 -9.23 -3.97 -13.95
C ARG A 63 -7.80 -4.44 -13.70
N ALA A 64 -7.26 -5.29 -14.58
CA ALA A 64 -5.90 -5.80 -14.49
C ALA A 64 -4.84 -4.69 -14.51
N CYS A 65 -4.96 -3.70 -15.40
CA CYS A 65 -4.04 -2.56 -15.44
C CYS A 65 -4.09 -1.72 -14.14
N TYR A 66 -5.29 -1.45 -13.60
CA TYR A 66 -5.42 -0.72 -12.34
C TYR A 66 -4.90 -1.52 -11.13
N ASP A 67 -5.17 -2.83 -11.08
CA ASP A 67 -4.66 -3.70 -10.02
C ASP A 67 -3.12 -3.78 -10.04
N ALA A 68 -2.51 -3.80 -11.23
CA ALA A 68 -1.06 -3.80 -11.41
C ALA A 68 -0.42 -2.50 -10.92
N GLU A 69 -0.95 -1.33 -11.30
CA GLU A 69 -0.43 -0.06 -10.76
C GLU A 69 -0.68 0.07 -9.25
N ARG A 70 -1.84 -0.39 -8.75
CA ARG A 70 -2.10 -0.43 -7.30
C ARG A 70 -1.04 -1.24 -6.54
N ALA A 71 -0.50 -2.30 -7.13
CA ALA A 71 0.55 -3.09 -6.50
C ALA A 71 1.84 -2.26 -6.31
N LEU A 72 2.24 -1.48 -7.33
CA LEU A 72 3.38 -0.55 -7.21
C LEU A 72 3.15 0.46 -6.09
N TRP A 73 1.96 1.08 -6.04
CA TRP A 73 1.62 2.01 -4.96
C TRP A 73 1.57 1.35 -3.58
N SER A 74 1.20 0.07 -3.52
CA SER A 74 1.23 -0.71 -2.27
C SER A 74 2.66 -0.93 -1.78
N ASP A 75 3.62 -1.14 -2.68
CA ASP A 75 5.04 -1.27 -2.34
C ASP A 75 5.62 0.06 -1.84
N HIS A 76 5.24 1.16 -2.47
CA HIS A 76 5.56 2.52 -1.99
C HIS A 76 5.01 2.78 -0.58
N ALA A 77 3.73 2.45 -0.34
CA ALA A 77 3.10 2.59 0.98
C ALA A 77 3.79 1.71 2.03
N ALA A 78 4.10 0.45 1.71
CA ALA A 78 4.76 -0.48 2.61
C ALA A 78 6.15 0.01 3.03
N THR A 79 6.91 0.57 2.09
CA THR A 79 8.25 1.14 2.33
C THR A 79 8.19 2.34 3.28
N ALA A 80 7.25 3.25 3.05
CA ALA A 80 7.05 4.41 3.93
C ALA A 80 6.56 3.98 5.32
N LEU A 81 5.59 3.06 5.38
CA LEU A 81 5.04 2.54 6.63
C LEU A 81 6.08 1.82 7.49
N ASP A 82 6.98 1.07 6.88
CA ASP A 82 8.09 0.41 7.57
C ASP A 82 9.05 1.43 8.21
N SER A 83 9.30 2.55 7.53
CA SER A 83 10.08 3.67 8.08
C SER A 83 9.37 4.35 9.25
N LEU A 84 8.06 4.60 9.12
CA LEU A 84 7.23 5.15 10.20
C LEU A 84 7.20 4.23 11.42
N ARG A 85 7.05 2.92 11.22
CA ARG A 85 7.04 1.91 12.31
C ARG A 85 8.34 1.89 13.09
N ARG A 86 9.49 1.97 12.41
CA ARG A 86 10.80 2.08 13.08
C ARG A 86 10.90 3.35 13.93
N ALA A 87 10.48 4.48 13.39
CA ALA A 87 10.51 5.76 14.10
C ALA A 87 9.58 5.75 15.33
N ALA A 88 8.37 5.22 15.16
CA ALA A 88 7.40 5.05 16.24
C ALA A 88 7.95 4.15 17.34
N ALA A 89 8.56 3.00 17.00
CA ALA A 89 9.15 2.09 17.99
C ALA A 89 10.26 2.77 18.82
N ALA A 90 11.10 3.60 18.20
CA ALA A 90 12.15 4.35 18.90
C ALA A 90 11.57 5.40 19.86
N SER A 91 10.54 6.14 19.40
CA SER A 91 9.82 7.12 20.24
C SER A 91 9.10 6.44 21.41
N ASP A 92 8.39 5.35 21.13
CA ASP A 92 7.58 4.64 22.10
C ASP A 92 8.43 4.02 23.21
N ALA A 93 9.61 3.49 22.89
CA ALA A 93 10.54 2.98 23.90
C ALA A 93 10.90 4.05 24.95
N ALA A 94 11.16 5.30 24.52
CA ALA A 94 11.43 6.40 25.42
C ALA A 94 10.21 6.79 26.27
N GLN A 95 9.02 6.77 25.67
CA GLN A 95 7.76 7.12 26.35
C GLN A 95 7.31 6.06 27.38
N ILE A 96 7.57 4.78 27.10
CA ILE A 96 7.28 3.67 28.01
C ILE A 96 8.14 3.79 29.27
N VAL A 97 9.43 4.09 29.14
CA VAL A 97 10.33 4.35 30.28
C VAL A 97 9.81 5.54 31.11
N ALA A 98 9.21 6.54 30.47
CA ALA A 98 8.58 7.69 31.13
C ALA A 98 7.18 7.40 31.71
N GLY A 99 6.68 6.16 31.65
CA GLY A 99 5.42 5.75 32.27
C GLY A 99 4.15 6.09 31.47
N LYS A 100 4.24 6.39 30.16
CA LYS A 100 3.04 6.63 29.34
C LYS A 100 2.23 5.36 29.09
N SER A 101 0.92 5.53 28.98
CA SER A 101 -0.02 4.46 28.59
C SER A 101 0.24 3.98 27.16
N PRO A 102 0.12 2.67 26.88
CA PRO A 102 0.27 2.09 25.53
C PRO A 102 -0.63 2.72 24.45
N SER A 103 -1.84 3.19 24.81
CA SER A 103 -2.77 3.82 23.86
C SER A 103 -2.34 5.23 23.42
N GLY A 104 -1.40 5.86 24.12
CA GLY A 104 -0.82 7.15 23.75
C GLY A 104 0.49 7.04 22.97
N LEU A 105 0.84 5.83 22.53
CA LEU A 105 2.06 5.52 21.81
C LEU A 105 1.85 5.67 20.29
N GLN A 106 2.86 6.20 19.60
CA GLN A 106 2.79 6.48 18.18
C GLN A 106 2.55 5.21 17.36
N GLY A 107 3.16 4.09 17.76
CA GLY A 107 3.01 2.81 17.05
C GLY A 107 1.57 2.28 17.11
N ALA A 108 0.90 2.45 18.25
CA ALA A 108 -0.51 2.09 18.40
C ALA A 108 -1.40 2.99 17.53
N GLN A 109 -1.17 4.30 17.56
CA GLN A 109 -1.92 5.27 16.75
C GLN A 109 -1.74 5.04 15.25
N LEU A 110 -0.51 4.76 14.80
CA LEU A 110 -0.22 4.42 13.40
C LEU A 110 -0.95 3.14 12.98
N GLY A 111 -0.94 2.11 13.83
CA GLY A 111 -1.67 0.86 13.57
C GLY A 111 -3.19 1.07 13.44
N GLU A 112 -3.77 1.89 14.32
CA GLU A 112 -5.19 2.26 14.27
C GLU A 112 -5.53 3.05 13.00
N ALA A 113 -4.68 4.01 12.62
CA ALA A 113 -4.86 4.80 11.40
C ALA A 113 -4.84 3.92 10.15
N GLU A 114 -3.85 3.02 10.01
CA GLU A 114 -3.76 2.09 8.87
C GLU A 114 -4.98 1.17 8.78
N ALA A 115 -5.44 0.63 9.91
CA ALA A 115 -6.59 -0.26 9.96
C ALA A 115 -7.90 0.47 9.58
N ALA A 116 -8.06 1.71 10.05
CA ALA A 116 -9.21 2.54 9.71
C ALA A 116 -9.21 2.94 8.23
N TRP A 117 -8.04 3.32 7.70
CA TRP A 117 -7.87 3.66 6.29
C TRP A 117 -8.24 2.50 5.37
N ALA A 118 -7.73 1.29 5.62
CA ALA A 118 -8.02 0.13 4.78
C ALA A 118 -9.53 -0.16 4.72
N ARG A 119 -10.22 -0.10 5.88
CA ARG A 119 -11.68 -0.26 5.95
C ARG A 119 -12.41 0.82 5.16
N TYR A 120 -12.00 2.08 5.27
CA TYR A 120 -12.58 3.18 4.52
C TYR A 120 -12.37 3.00 3.01
N ARG A 121 -11.15 2.69 2.58
CA ARG A 121 -10.81 2.45 1.18
C ARG A 121 -11.72 1.39 0.57
N ASP A 122 -11.79 0.22 1.21
CA ASP A 122 -12.51 -0.93 0.68
C ASP A 122 -14.03 -0.63 0.64
N ALA A 123 -14.60 -0.08 1.71
CA ALA A 123 -16.02 0.26 1.76
C ALA A 123 -16.40 1.37 0.76
N ALA A 124 -15.57 2.41 0.62
CA ALA A 124 -15.84 3.51 -0.30
C ALA A 124 -15.77 3.05 -1.77
N CYS A 125 -14.80 2.21 -2.12
CA CYS A 125 -14.66 1.71 -3.48
C CYS A 125 -15.76 0.70 -3.84
N ALA A 126 -16.11 -0.21 -2.93
CA ALA A 126 -17.23 -1.11 -3.13
C ALA A 126 -18.56 -0.35 -3.29
N TYR A 127 -18.79 0.69 -2.48
CA TYR A 127 -19.98 1.53 -2.63
C TYR A 127 -20.00 2.27 -3.98
N GLY A 128 -18.87 2.87 -4.37
CA GLY A 128 -18.75 3.55 -5.67
C GLY A 128 -19.03 2.63 -6.85
N ALA A 129 -18.52 1.39 -6.79
CA ALA A 129 -18.76 0.35 -7.80
C ALA A 129 -20.23 -0.10 -7.85
N ALA A 130 -20.89 -0.22 -6.70
CA ALA A 130 -22.31 -0.59 -6.62
C ALA A 130 -23.25 0.46 -7.25
N LEU A 131 -22.79 1.71 -7.42
CA LEU A 131 -23.53 2.75 -8.16
C LEU A 131 -23.39 2.63 -9.68
N GLN A 132 -22.47 1.81 -10.16
CA GLN A 132 -22.20 1.61 -11.58
C GLN A 132 -23.00 0.43 -12.14
N GLY A 133 -23.26 0.46 -13.45
CA GLY A 133 -23.83 -0.67 -14.18
C GLY A 133 -22.73 -1.57 -14.75
N ALA A 134 -22.69 -1.68 -16.08
CA ALA A 134 -21.58 -2.36 -16.75
C ALA A 134 -20.26 -1.63 -16.47
N GLY A 135 -19.22 -2.38 -16.06
CA GLY A 135 -17.89 -1.83 -15.78
C GLY A 135 -17.55 -1.60 -14.31
N ALA A 136 -18.49 -1.87 -13.38
CA ALA A 136 -18.31 -1.69 -11.94
C ALA A 136 -16.97 -2.23 -11.39
N GLU A 137 -16.54 -3.40 -11.85
CA GLU A 137 -15.28 -4.03 -11.39
C GLU A 137 -14.02 -3.24 -11.79
N ALA A 138 -14.02 -2.62 -12.97
CA ALA A 138 -12.91 -1.77 -13.40
C ALA A 138 -12.90 -0.43 -12.64
N ASP A 139 -14.08 0.12 -12.36
CA ASP A 139 -14.22 1.36 -11.58
C ASP A 139 -13.83 1.15 -10.11
N GLU A 140 -14.16 0.00 -9.53
CA GLU A 140 -13.70 -0.41 -8.20
C GLU A 140 -12.17 -0.48 -8.16
N ALA A 141 -11.55 -1.16 -9.12
CA ALA A 141 -10.09 -1.28 -9.19
C ALA A 141 -9.41 0.07 -9.38
N ARG A 142 -9.97 0.97 -10.22
CA ARG A 142 -9.49 2.35 -10.35
C ARG A 142 -9.56 3.11 -9.02
N CYS A 143 -10.66 2.98 -8.30
CA CYS A 143 -10.82 3.61 -6.98
C CYS A 143 -9.79 3.09 -5.98
N LEU A 144 -9.60 1.76 -5.91
CA LEU A 144 -8.63 1.12 -5.03
C LEU A 144 -7.20 1.57 -5.37
N MET A 145 -6.85 1.61 -6.65
CA MET A 145 -5.55 2.12 -7.12
C MET A 145 -5.31 3.56 -6.65
N ARG A 146 -6.24 4.46 -6.95
CA ARG A 146 -6.08 5.88 -6.62
C ARG A 146 -5.97 6.13 -5.11
N LYS A 147 -6.83 5.49 -4.31
CA LYS A 147 -6.79 5.65 -2.84
C LYS A 147 -5.52 5.06 -2.22
N THR A 148 -5.01 3.95 -2.76
CA THR A 148 -3.71 3.39 -2.32
C THR A 148 -2.57 4.33 -2.67
N ALA A 149 -2.60 4.96 -3.85
CA ALA A 149 -1.60 5.94 -4.25
C ALA A 149 -1.60 7.19 -3.37
N GLU A 150 -2.79 7.76 -3.12
CA GLU A 150 -2.97 8.91 -2.21
C GLU A 150 -2.41 8.60 -0.81
N HIS A 151 -2.70 7.41 -0.29
CA HIS A 151 -2.19 6.96 1.01
C HIS A 151 -0.68 6.75 1.02
N ALA A 152 -0.12 6.18 -0.06
CA ALA A 152 1.32 6.00 -0.17
C ALA A 152 2.05 7.34 -0.09
N LEU A 153 1.53 8.37 -0.75
CA LEU A 153 2.08 9.73 -0.72
C LEU A 153 1.94 10.38 0.66
N GLU A 154 0.80 10.21 1.33
CA GLU A 154 0.60 10.70 2.70
C GLU A 154 1.59 10.05 3.70
N LEU A 155 1.78 8.73 3.61
CA LEU A 155 2.76 8.01 4.44
C LEU A 155 4.20 8.47 4.17
N GLN A 156 4.52 8.79 2.91
CA GLN A 156 5.84 9.32 2.55
C GLN A 156 6.06 10.71 3.15
N ASP A 157 5.08 11.61 3.06
CA ASP A 157 5.14 12.94 3.67
C ASP A 157 5.34 12.87 5.19
N TRP A 158 4.63 11.97 5.88
CA TRP A 158 4.85 11.74 7.31
C TRP A 158 6.26 11.23 7.61
N ALA A 159 6.79 10.31 6.79
CA ALA A 159 8.14 9.77 6.97
C ALA A 159 9.23 10.83 6.74
N GLU A 160 9.02 11.73 5.77
CA GLU A 160 9.90 12.87 5.51
C GLU A 160 9.85 13.89 6.65
N THR A 161 8.65 14.20 7.14
CA THR A 161 8.45 15.11 8.28
C THR A 161 9.18 14.61 9.53
N LEU A 162 9.07 13.31 9.85
CA LEU A 162 9.82 12.71 10.95
C LEU A 162 11.34 12.80 10.74
N SER A 163 11.80 12.57 9.51
CA SER A 163 13.22 12.67 9.15
C SER A 163 13.75 14.10 9.29
N ALA A 164 12.94 15.11 8.99
CA ALA A 164 13.29 16.52 9.16
C ALA A 164 13.37 16.92 10.65
N HIS A 165 12.43 16.47 11.48
CA HIS A 165 12.46 16.73 12.92
C HIS A 165 13.68 16.09 13.60
N GLY A 166 14.10 14.90 13.17
CA GLY A 166 15.31 14.24 13.68
C GLY A 166 16.61 15.02 13.40
N LYS A 167 16.67 15.83 12.33
CA LYS A 167 17.83 16.65 11.97
C LYS A 167 17.88 18.01 12.69
N GLY A 168 16.73 18.50 13.20
CA GLY A 168 16.63 19.80 13.86
C GLY A 168 16.87 19.80 15.38
N GLY A 169 16.93 18.62 16.02
CA GLY A 169 17.08 18.47 17.47
C GLY A 169 18.52 18.41 18.00
N THR A 170 19.52 18.67 17.16
CA THR A 170 20.96 18.69 17.51
C THR A 170 21.55 20.10 17.59
N GLN A 171 20.75 21.09 18.00
CA GLN A 171 21.24 22.45 18.32
C GLN A 171 21.07 22.76 19.81
#